data_AF-A0A4V2MWV9-F1
#
_entry.id   AF-A0A4V2MWV9-F1
#
_cell.length_a   1.000
_cell.length_b   1.000
_cell.length_c   1.000
_cell.angle_alpha   90.00
_cell.angle_beta   90.00
_cell.angle_gamma   90.00
#
_symmetry.space_group_name_H-M   'P 1'
#
loop_
_entity.id
_entity.type
_entity.pdbx_description
1 polymer ?
#
loop_
_entity_poly.entity_id
_entity_poly.type
_entity_poly.pdbx_seq_one_letter_code
_entity_poly.pdbx_strand_id
1 'polypeptide(L)'
;MAKHGQQSDERQAKCCGVVEEGVARSREKRERRREKAQPWIVLKMTVGIALAIMGYAFYVYIGRLCVPMIRHDTGAIPGGRGTGIAFLVIFCFLAVMMLWTYAMVVFIGPGEARNFFIHFCQWAGLFCVWVFATMLANVIKAGPNPLVSIDPQEIVIIALAFMFIWFTVALLATHTHMILINQTTVETLNASRMKERESTVLGRLHAWNQCGAKRLTKRQWDEEWGRIGKEGNLWWLGDARKNWEAVMGDKWYQWFLPLGRTPGDGLTFPTNPRFDEEGRWRRRSEWPAELR
;
A
#
# COMPACT_ATOMS: atom_id res chain seq x y z
N MET A 1 -54.04 -17.01 4.47
CA MET A 1 -52.68 -17.57 4.39
C MET A 1 -52.07 -17.52 3.00
N ALA A 2 -52.82 -17.76 1.91
CA ALA A 2 -52.28 -17.76 0.53
C ALA A 2 -51.60 -16.44 0.07
N LYS A 3 -52.15 -15.26 0.42
CA LYS A 3 -51.55 -13.97 0.04
C LYS A 3 -50.14 -13.72 0.61
N HIS A 4 -49.84 -14.30 1.77
CA HIS A 4 -48.56 -14.06 2.42
C HIS A 4 -47.42 -14.90 1.82
N GLY A 5 -47.72 -16.10 1.30
CA GLY A 5 -46.78 -16.96 0.58
C GLY A 5 -46.48 -16.48 -0.84
N GLN A 6 -47.48 -15.92 -1.53
CA GLN A 6 -47.29 -15.36 -2.87
C GLN A 6 -46.37 -14.13 -2.87
N GLN A 7 -46.46 -13.30 -1.82
CA GLN A 7 -45.65 -12.09 -1.68
C GLN A 7 -44.20 -12.39 -1.22
N SER A 8 -43.98 -13.51 -0.52
CA SER A 8 -42.62 -13.99 -0.21
C SER A 8 -41.94 -14.58 -1.45
N ASP A 9 -42.66 -15.39 -2.24
CA ASP A 9 -42.11 -16.01 -3.45
C ASP A 9 -41.72 -14.97 -4.51
N GLU A 10 -42.55 -13.94 -4.73
CA GLU A 10 -42.21 -12.84 -5.64
C GLU A 10 -40.99 -12.03 -5.18
N ARG A 11 -40.83 -11.80 -3.87
CA ARG A 11 -39.65 -11.12 -3.32
C ARG A 11 -38.38 -11.96 -3.47
N GLN A 12 -38.50 -13.27 -3.26
CA GLN A 12 -37.37 -14.20 -3.34
C GLN A 12 -36.92 -14.36 -4.81
N ALA A 13 -37.87 -14.49 -5.75
CA ALA A 13 -37.59 -14.50 -7.19
C ALA A 13 -36.94 -13.20 -7.69
N LYS A 14 -37.42 -12.02 -7.23
CA LYS A 14 -36.78 -10.73 -7.55
C LYS A 14 -35.37 -10.62 -6.98
N CYS A 15 -35.13 -11.12 -5.76
CA CYS A 15 -33.81 -11.07 -5.13
C CYS A 15 -32.81 -11.96 -5.85
N CYS A 16 -33.18 -13.21 -6.16
CA CYS A 16 -32.36 -14.13 -6.94
C CYS A 16 -32.04 -13.56 -8.34
N GLY A 17 -33.03 -12.98 -9.02
CA GLY A 17 -32.82 -12.32 -10.32
C GLY A 17 -31.82 -11.16 -10.25
N VAL A 18 -31.88 -10.30 -9.23
CA VAL A 18 -30.93 -9.18 -9.07
C VAL A 18 -29.50 -9.68 -8.78
N VAL A 19 -29.35 -10.74 -7.98
CA VAL A 19 -28.03 -11.32 -7.69
C VAL A 19 -27.45 -12.00 -8.94
N GLU A 20 -28.25 -12.78 -9.67
CA GLU A 20 -27.85 -13.42 -10.92
C GLU A 20 -27.48 -12.40 -12.00
N GLU A 21 -28.26 -11.33 -12.16
CA GLU A 21 -27.94 -10.22 -13.07
C GLU A 21 -26.63 -9.52 -12.68
N GLY A 22 -26.38 -9.33 -11.38
CA GLY A 22 -25.14 -8.75 -10.87
C GLY A 22 -23.91 -9.62 -11.16
N VAL A 23 -24.05 -10.93 -11.00
CA VAL A 23 -23.01 -11.93 -11.32
C VAL A 23 -22.77 -11.99 -12.82
N ALA A 24 -23.81 -12.04 -13.64
CA ALA A 24 -23.73 -12.03 -15.10
C ALA A 24 -23.03 -10.77 -15.63
N ARG A 25 -23.45 -9.59 -15.16
CA ARG A 25 -22.83 -8.30 -15.53
C ARG A 25 -21.36 -8.22 -15.11
N SER A 26 -20.98 -8.86 -14.00
CA SER A 26 -19.58 -8.94 -13.56
C SER A 26 -18.76 -9.90 -14.42
N ARG A 27 -19.33 -11.02 -14.86
CA ARG A 27 -18.72 -11.96 -15.82
C ARG A 27 -18.51 -11.29 -17.17
N GLU A 28 -19.53 -10.63 -17.73
CA GLU A 28 -19.41 -9.88 -18.99
C GLU A 28 -18.32 -8.80 -18.93
N LYS A 29 -18.20 -8.07 -17.81
CA LYS A 29 -17.11 -7.09 -17.62
C LYS A 29 -15.73 -7.75 -17.60
N ARG A 30 -15.60 -8.96 -17.02
CA ARG A 30 -14.35 -9.74 -17.04
C ARG A 30 -14.03 -10.22 -18.45
N GLU A 31 -15.04 -10.67 -19.19
CA GLU A 31 -14.90 -11.13 -20.58
C GLU A 31 -14.51 -9.98 -21.51
N ARG A 32 -15.16 -8.82 -21.43
CA ARG A 32 -14.77 -7.61 -22.18
C ARG A 32 -13.34 -7.15 -21.89
N ARG A 33 -12.87 -7.32 -20.64
CA ARG A 33 -11.47 -7.04 -20.26
C ARG A 33 -10.49 -8.09 -20.82
N ARG A 34 -10.94 -9.33 -20.98
CA ARG A 34 -10.18 -10.41 -21.61
C ARG A 34 -10.05 -10.20 -23.11
N GLU A 35 -11.12 -9.75 -23.77
CA GLU A 35 -11.14 -9.39 -25.19
C GLU A 35 -10.26 -8.17 -25.48
N LYS A 36 -10.24 -7.18 -24.58
CA LYS A 36 -9.32 -6.03 -24.62
C LYS A 36 -8.17 -6.17 -23.64
N ALA A 37 -7.49 -7.31 -23.65
CA ALA A 37 -6.27 -7.48 -22.88
C ALA A 37 -5.29 -6.36 -23.24
N GLN A 38 -4.78 -5.64 -22.24
CA GLN A 38 -3.83 -4.57 -22.50
C GLN A 38 -2.60 -5.14 -23.21
N PRO A 39 -2.09 -4.48 -24.25
CA PRO A 39 -0.92 -4.97 -24.96
C PRO A 39 0.24 -5.15 -23.99
N TRP A 40 0.91 -6.29 -24.08
CA TRP A 40 1.99 -6.69 -23.17
C TRP A 40 3.11 -5.64 -23.07
N ILE A 41 3.31 -4.85 -24.12
CA ILE A 41 4.23 -3.71 -24.19
C ILE A 41 3.87 -2.66 -23.15
N VAL A 42 2.60 -2.26 -23.05
CA VAL A 42 2.16 -1.25 -22.07
C VAL A 42 2.36 -1.77 -20.65
N LEU A 43 2.13 -3.08 -20.43
CA LEU A 43 2.33 -3.72 -19.14
C LEU A 43 3.81 -3.76 -18.72
N LYS A 44 4.73 -3.95 -19.67
CA LYS A 44 6.19 -4.06 -19.40
C LYS A 44 6.95 -2.74 -19.57
N MET A 45 6.37 -1.74 -20.21
CA MET A 45 7.00 -0.42 -20.41
C MET A 45 7.35 0.23 -19.07
N THR A 46 6.44 0.18 -18.09
CA THR A 46 6.69 0.71 -16.74
C THR A 46 7.88 0.02 -16.07
N VAL A 47 8.08 -1.27 -16.33
CA VAL A 47 9.24 -2.02 -15.83
C VAL A 47 10.53 -1.49 -16.45
N GLY A 48 10.54 -1.24 -17.76
CA GLY A 48 11.67 -0.64 -18.46
C GLY A 48 12.02 0.77 -17.94
N ILE A 49 11.01 1.61 -17.72
CA ILE A 49 11.21 2.98 -17.19
C ILE A 49 11.82 2.92 -15.77
N ALA A 50 11.29 2.06 -14.90
CA ALA A 50 11.83 1.91 -13.55
C ALA A 50 13.29 1.43 -13.57
N LEU A 51 13.63 0.45 -14.42
CA LEU A 51 15.01 -0.02 -14.59
C LEU A 51 15.95 1.08 -15.12
N ALA A 52 15.48 1.91 -16.04
CA ALA A 52 16.25 3.04 -16.55
C ALA A 52 16.54 4.07 -15.45
N ILE A 53 15.55 4.43 -14.63
CA ILE A 53 15.72 5.35 -13.50
C ILE A 53 16.69 4.78 -12.46
N MET A 54 16.55 3.49 -12.12
CA MET A 54 17.46 2.82 -11.19
C MET A 54 18.89 2.80 -11.73
N GLY A 55 19.08 2.43 -13.01
CA GLY A 55 20.40 2.43 -13.66
C GLY A 55 21.03 3.82 -13.71
N TYR A 56 20.23 4.85 -14.00
CA TYR A 56 20.70 6.25 -13.97
C TYR A 56 21.14 6.67 -12.57
N ALA A 57 20.36 6.36 -11.54
CA ALA A 57 20.74 6.64 -10.15
C ALA A 57 22.05 5.94 -9.77
N PHE A 58 22.27 4.70 -10.23
CA PHE A 58 23.50 3.96 -9.98
C PHE A 58 24.71 4.61 -10.67
N TYR A 59 24.54 5.00 -11.93
CA TYR A 59 25.58 5.68 -12.68
C TYR A 59 25.98 7.00 -12.01
N VAL A 60 25.02 7.86 -11.63
CA VAL A 60 25.34 9.14 -10.97
C VAL A 60 25.95 8.90 -9.60
N TYR A 61 25.38 8.03 -8.78
CA TYR A 61 25.89 7.80 -7.43
C TYR A 61 27.30 7.21 -7.42
N ILE A 62 27.54 6.15 -8.20
CA ILE A 62 28.84 5.50 -8.22
C ILE A 62 29.85 6.35 -9.00
N GLY A 63 29.48 6.77 -10.21
CA GLY A 63 30.39 7.43 -11.15
C GLY A 63 30.68 8.88 -10.83
N ARG A 64 29.70 9.65 -10.32
CA ARG A 64 29.86 11.09 -10.03
C ARG A 64 30.16 11.38 -8.56
N LEU A 65 29.68 10.56 -7.62
CA LEU A 65 30.00 10.74 -6.18
C LEU A 65 31.11 9.80 -5.68
N CYS A 66 30.91 8.48 -5.74
CA CYS A 66 31.83 7.56 -5.07
C CYS A 66 33.22 7.53 -5.72
N VAL A 67 33.29 7.47 -7.06
CA VAL A 67 34.56 7.37 -7.79
C VAL A 67 35.45 8.59 -7.55
N PRO A 68 35.00 9.85 -7.71
CA PRO A 68 35.84 11.02 -7.44
C PRO A 68 36.30 11.10 -5.98
N MET A 69 35.44 10.71 -5.03
CA MET A 69 35.78 10.66 -3.60
C MET A 69 36.85 9.61 -3.29
N ILE A 70 36.86 8.47 -3.99
CA ILE A 70 37.86 7.41 -3.81
C ILE A 70 39.18 7.75 -4.50
N ARG A 71 39.11 8.41 -5.66
CA ARG A 71 40.29 8.78 -6.45
C ARG A 71 41.00 10.04 -5.96
N HIS A 72 40.39 10.79 -5.04
CA HIS A 72 40.88 12.08 -4.57
C HIS A 72 41.05 13.08 -5.72
N ASP A 73 40.06 13.13 -6.61
CA ASP A 73 40.06 14.14 -7.67
C ASP A 73 39.98 15.53 -7.02
N THR A 74 40.75 16.49 -7.53
CA THR A 74 40.96 17.82 -6.93
C THR A 74 39.68 18.67 -6.79
N GLY A 75 38.57 18.24 -7.41
CA GLY A 75 37.26 18.87 -7.33
C GLY A 75 36.19 18.09 -6.55
N ALA A 76 36.53 16.97 -5.91
CA ALA A 76 35.60 16.19 -5.07
C ALA A 76 35.58 16.69 -3.62
N ILE A 77 34.56 16.32 -2.83
CA ILE A 77 34.49 16.63 -1.37
C ILE A 77 35.83 16.29 -0.71
N PRO A 78 36.29 17.08 0.29
CA PRO A 78 37.25 16.62 1.29
C PRO A 78 36.62 15.47 2.13
N GLY A 79 36.56 14.29 1.55
CA GLY A 79 36.22 13.02 2.19
C GLY A 79 37.35 12.04 1.90
N GLY A 80 37.88 11.38 2.91
CA GLY A 80 38.91 10.36 2.71
C GLY A 80 38.40 9.21 1.84
N ARG A 81 39.30 8.45 1.20
CA ARG A 81 38.97 7.19 0.50
C ARG A 81 38.04 6.29 1.32
N GLY A 82 38.24 6.26 2.64
CA GLY A 82 37.42 5.50 3.58
C GLY A 82 35.94 5.88 3.56
N THR A 83 35.60 7.17 3.48
CA THR A 83 34.20 7.62 3.41
C THR A 83 33.55 7.19 2.10
N GLY A 84 34.27 7.33 0.97
CA GLY A 84 33.78 6.90 -0.34
C GLY A 84 33.53 5.40 -0.41
N ILE A 85 34.43 4.59 0.15
CA ILE A 85 34.26 3.14 0.26
C ILE A 85 33.07 2.79 1.16
N ALA A 86 32.94 3.43 2.33
CA ALA A 86 31.82 3.18 3.24
C ALA A 86 30.47 3.50 2.58
N PHE A 87 30.37 4.62 1.87
CA PHE A 87 29.17 4.98 1.12
C PHE A 87 28.83 3.98 0.03
N LEU A 88 29.84 3.51 -0.71
CA LEU A 88 29.66 2.51 -1.76
C LEU A 88 29.17 1.18 -1.19
N VAL A 89 29.71 0.72 -0.06
CA VAL A 89 29.29 -0.54 0.59
C VAL A 89 27.82 -0.48 0.99
N ILE A 90 27.40 0.59 1.68
CA ILE A 90 26.00 0.77 2.10
C ILE A 90 25.08 0.90 0.89
N PHE A 91 25.51 1.66 -0.12
CA PHE A 91 24.77 1.80 -1.38
C PHE A 91 24.56 0.45 -2.06
N CYS A 92 25.61 -0.37 -2.21
CA CYS A 92 25.52 -1.70 -2.82
C CYS A 92 24.56 -2.61 -2.06
N PHE A 93 24.59 -2.60 -0.72
CA PHE A 93 23.65 -3.37 0.09
C PHE A 93 22.19 -2.94 -0.18
N LEU A 94 21.89 -1.64 -0.10
CA LEU A 94 20.55 -1.11 -0.35
C LEU A 94 20.10 -1.37 -1.80
N ALA A 95 21.01 -1.22 -2.77
CA ALA A 95 20.77 -1.48 -4.18
C ALA A 95 20.42 -2.95 -4.43
N VAL A 96 21.16 -3.89 -3.85
CA VAL A 96 20.86 -5.33 -3.96
C VAL A 96 19.49 -5.64 -3.36
N MET A 97 19.19 -5.11 -2.17
CA MET A 97 17.88 -5.32 -1.53
C MET A 97 16.73 -4.73 -2.35
N MET A 98 16.90 -3.53 -2.88
CA MET A 98 15.91 -2.88 -3.75
C MET A 98 15.71 -3.67 -5.06
N LEU A 99 16.79 -4.09 -5.73
CA LEU A 99 16.71 -4.86 -6.97
C LEU A 99 16.09 -6.24 -6.76
N TRP A 100 16.45 -6.92 -5.67
CA TRP A 100 15.86 -8.21 -5.32
C TRP A 100 14.36 -8.06 -5.08
N THR A 101 13.94 -7.15 -4.21
CA THR A 101 12.51 -6.94 -3.93
C THR A 101 11.73 -6.50 -5.17
N TYR A 102 12.33 -5.67 -6.02
CA TYR A 102 11.74 -5.29 -7.30
C TYR A 102 11.54 -6.49 -8.24
N ALA A 103 12.56 -7.35 -8.37
CA ALA A 103 12.45 -8.58 -9.15
C ALA A 103 11.33 -9.48 -8.62
N MET A 104 11.20 -9.62 -7.30
CA MET A 104 10.11 -10.38 -6.68
C MET A 104 8.74 -9.80 -7.04
N VAL A 105 8.57 -8.47 -7.01
CA VAL A 105 7.30 -7.83 -7.42
C VAL A 105 6.97 -8.07 -8.90
N VAL A 106 7.99 -8.09 -9.78
CA VAL A 106 7.80 -8.25 -11.23
C VAL A 106 7.53 -9.71 -11.62
N PHE A 107 8.19 -10.66 -10.98
CA PHE A 107 8.13 -12.08 -11.37
C PHE A 107 7.10 -12.89 -10.58
N ILE A 108 6.66 -12.44 -9.41
CA ILE A 108 5.69 -13.19 -8.58
C ILE A 108 4.27 -12.95 -9.08
N GLY A 109 3.51 -14.04 -9.17
CA GLY A 109 2.13 -14.02 -9.62
C GLY A 109 1.18 -13.20 -8.70
N PRO A 110 0.00 -12.82 -9.22
CA PRO A 110 -0.90 -11.86 -8.58
C PRO A 110 -1.48 -12.30 -7.22
N GLY A 111 -1.39 -13.59 -6.86
CA GLY A 111 -1.93 -14.11 -5.59
C GLY A 111 -1.09 -13.76 -4.36
N GLU A 112 0.23 -13.59 -4.50
CA GLU A 112 1.16 -13.43 -3.36
C GLU A 112 1.89 -12.08 -3.36
N ALA A 113 1.65 -11.23 -4.36
CA ALA A 113 2.46 -10.04 -4.62
C ALA A 113 2.36 -8.95 -3.52
N ARG A 114 1.32 -8.97 -2.66
CA ARG A 114 1.06 -7.91 -1.67
C ARG A 114 2.21 -7.71 -0.70
N ASN A 115 2.79 -8.80 -0.18
CA ASN A 115 3.89 -8.71 0.78
C ASN A 115 5.15 -8.18 0.10
N PHE A 116 5.47 -8.70 -1.08
CA PHE A 116 6.63 -8.29 -1.85
C PHE A 116 6.58 -6.81 -2.25
N PHE A 117 5.38 -6.29 -2.52
CA PHE A 117 5.17 -4.88 -2.79
C PHE A 117 5.54 -3.99 -1.58
N ILE A 118 5.14 -4.37 -0.36
CA ILE A 118 5.54 -3.64 0.87
C ILE A 118 7.05 -3.64 1.03
N HIS A 119 7.69 -4.81 0.85
CA HIS A 119 9.15 -4.92 0.92
C HIS A 119 9.83 -4.02 -0.11
N PHE A 120 9.35 -4.01 -1.35
CA PHE A 120 9.86 -3.11 -2.38
C PHE A 120 9.71 -1.63 -1.98
N CYS A 121 8.53 -1.19 -1.52
CA CYS A 121 8.34 0.19 -1.07
C CYS A 121 9.27 0.57 0.09
N GLN A 122 9.50 -0.34 1.03
CA GLN A 122 10.40 -0.13 2.16
C GLN A 122 11.85 0.03 1.70
N TRP A 123 12.39 -0.91 0.92
CA TRP A 123 13.78 -0.88 0.47
C TRP A 123 14.05 0.21 -0.57
N ALA A 124 13.11 0.48 -1.47
CA ALA A 124 13.19 1.61 -2.40
C ALA A 124 13.16 2.95 -1.65
N GLY A 125 12.31 3.08 -0.62
CA GLY A 125 12.27 4.27 0.24
C GLY A 125 13.60 4.49 0.96
N LEU A 126 14.16 3.46 1.61
CA LEU A 126 15.46 3.52 2.28
C LEU A 126 16.59 3.87 1.30
N PHE A 127 16.60 3.29 0.11
CA PHE A 127 17.54 3.62 -0.95
C PHE A 127 17.43 5.11 -1.36
N CYS A 128 16.21 5.61 -1.59
CA CYS A 128 16.01 7.01 -1.97
C CYS A 128 16.43 7.98 -0.86
N VAL A 129 16.12 7.67 0.40
CA VAL A 129 16.57 8.47 1.56
C VAL A 129 18.09 8.50 1.65
N TRP A 130 18.75 7.36 1.47
CA TRP A 130 20.22 7.27 1.50
C TRP A 130 20.85 8.11 0.39
N VAL A 131 20.38 7.96 -0.85
CA VAL A 131 20.86 8.73 -2.01
C VAL A 131 20.61 10.21 -1.77
N PHE A 132 19.39 10.61 -1.39
CA PHE A 132 19.06 12.01 -1.12
C PHE A 132 19.96 12.61 -0.03
N ALA A 133 20.09 11.96 1.12
CA ALA A 133 20.85 12.48 2.25
C ALA A 133 22.34 12.64 1.91
N THR A 134 22.95 11.64 1.27
CA THR A 134 24.39 11.67 0.92
C THR A 134 24.68 12.65 -0.22
N MET A 135 23.81 12.75 -1.24
CA MET A 135 23.92 13.73 -2.31
C MET A 135 23.68 15.17 -1.83
N LEU A 136 22.68 15.39 -0.98
CA LEU A 136 22.43 16.70 -0.39
C LEU A 136 23.61 17.15 0.48
N ALA A 137 24.16 16.24 1.29
CA ALA A 137 25.35 16.52 2.09
C ALA A 137 26.57 16.85 1.22
N ASN A 138 26.71 16.24 0.04
CA ASN A 138 27.73 16.60 -0.95
C ASN A 138 27.58 18.05 -1.40
N VAL A 139 26.39 18.41 -1.90
CA VAL A 139 26.11 19.76 -2.42
C VAL A 139 26.31 20.83 -1.34
N ILE A 140 25.83 20.59 -0.11
CA ILE A 140 26.00 21.53 1.01
C ILE A 140 27.49 21.74 1.36
N LYS A 141 28.32 20.69 1.30
CA LYS A 141 29.75 20.78 1.57
C LYS A 141 30.55 21.38 0.40
N ALA A 142 30.08 21.21 -0.83
CA ALA A 142 30.68 21.77 -2.03
C ALA A 142 30.39 23.28 -2.18
N GLY A 143 29.19 23.73 -1.80
CA GLY A 143 28.72 25.11 -2.01
C GLY A 143 29.64 26.24 -1.52
N PRO A 144 30.35 26.13 -0.39
CA PRO A 144 31.28 27.16 0.07
C PRO A 144 32.57 27.27 -0.75
N ASN A 145 32.91 26.28 -1.58
CA ASN A 145 34.21 26.19 -2.25
C ASN A 145 34.11 26.65 -3.72
N PRO A 146 34.66 27.82 -4.09
CA PRO A 146 34.56 28.34 -5.46
C PRO A 146 35.37 27.52 -6.50
N LEU A 147 36.19 26.58 -6.04
CA LEU A 147 36.97 25.66 -6.87
C LEU A 147 36.19 24.38 -7.25
N VAL A 148 35.03 24.13 -6.64
CA VAL A 148 34.23 22.92 -6.85
C VAL A 148 33.04 23.24 -7.73
N SER A 149 33.01 22.71 -8.95
CA SER A 149 31.85 22.81 -9.84
C SER A 149 30.81 21.76 -9.49
N ILE A 150 29.58 22.18 -9.17
CA ILE A 150 28.46 21.27 -8.91
C ILE A 150 27.95 20.71 -10.25
N ASP A 151 27.98 19.38 -10.41
CA ASP A 151 27.45 18.72 -11.60
C ASP A 151 25.91 18.79 -11.64
N PRO A 152 25.29 19.31 -12.72
CA PRO A 152 23.84 19.35 -12.85
C PRO A 152 23.15 17.99 -12.65
N GLN A 153 23.82 16.88 -12.99
CA GLN A 153 23.26 15.54 -12.83
C GLN A 153 23.03 15.16 -11.35
N GLU A 154 23.87 15.66 -10.44
CA GLU A 154 23.68 15.44 -9.00
C GLU A 154 22.42 16.14 -8.49
N ILE A 155 22.17 17.36 -8.97
CA ILE A 155 20.96 18.14 -8.64
C ILE A 155 19.71 17.39 -9.12
N VAL A 156 19.73 16.84 -10.34
CA VAL A 156 18.62 16.07 -10.90
C VAL A 156 18.31 14.84 -10.03
N ILE A 157 19.34 14.08 -9.61
CA ILE A 157 19.14 12.92 -8.74
C ILE A 157 18.61 13.30 -7.36
N ILE A 158 19.05 14.42 -6.79
CA ILE A 158 18.49 14.93 -5.51
C ILE A 158 16.99 15.21 -5.66
N ALA A 159 16.59 15.89 -6.73
CA ALA A 159 15.18 16.22 -6.98
C ALA A 159 14.34 14.95 -7.21
N LEU A 160 14.84 14.00 -8.02
CA LEU A 160 14.17 12.72 -8.25
C LEU A 160 14.06 11.91 -6.95
N ALA A 161 15.15 11.77 -6.20
CA ALA A 161 15.15 11.04 -4.93
C ALA A 161 14.15 11.64 -3.93
N PHE A 162 14.09 12.97 -3.81
CA PHE A 162 13.09 13.65 -2.97
C PHE A 162 11.66 13.30 -3.39
N MET A 163 11.33 13.41 -4.67
CA MET A 163 10.01 13.05 -5.20
C MET A 163 9.65 11.58 -4.89
N PHE A 164 10.61 10.65 -5.11
CA PHE A 164 10.40 9.23 -4.83
C PHE A 164 10.28 8.93 -3.34
N ILE A 165 10.93 9.67 -2.44
CA ILE A 165 10.74 9.53 -0.99
C ILE A 165 9.29 9.82 -0.62
N TRP A 166 8.73 10.96 -1.06
CA TRP A 166 7.35 11.30 -0.75
C TRP A 166 6.36 10.25 -1.27
N PHE A 167 6.58 9.80 -2.49
CA PHE A 167 5.73 8.79 -3.11
C PHE A 167 5.83 7.43 -2.40
N THR A 168 7.04 6.94 -2.13
CA THR A 168 7.27 5.64 -1.49
C THR A 168 6.78 5.63 -0.04
N VAL A 169 6.99 6.72 0.71
CA VAL A 169 6.47 6.87 2.08
C VAL A 169 4.94 6.89 2.10
N ALA A 170 4.29 7.63 1.19
CA ALA A 170 2.83 7.67 1.11
C ALA A 170 2.23 6.29 0.79
N LEU A 171 2.83 5.57 -0.18
CA LEU A 171 2.43 4.21 -0.51
C LEU A 171 2.65 3.25 0.67
N LEU A 172 3.82 3.26 1.28
CA LEU A 172 4.12 2.40 2.42
C LEU A 172 3.15 2.65 3.57
N ALA A 173 2.90 3.92 3.93
CA ALA A 173 1.98 4.27 5.00
C ALA A 173 0.55 3.82 4.70
N THR A 174 0.07 4.04 3.46
CA THR A 174 -1.29 3.66 3.05
C THR A 174 -1.47 2.15 3.08
N HIS A 175 -0.52 1.40 2.53
CA HIS A 175 -0.60 -0.05 2.50
C HIS A 175 -0.39 -0.68 3.87
N THR A 176 0.50 -0.15 4.70
CA THR A 176 0.63 -0.56 6.11
C THR A 176 -0.67 -0.33 6.86
N HIS A 177 -1.32 0.83 6.72
CA HIS A 177 -2.61 1.09 7.34
C HIS A 177 -3.70 0.10 6.86
N MET A 178 -3.75 -0.20 5.55
CA MET A 178 -4.68 -1.20 5.01
C MET A 178 -4.42 -2.60 5.58
N ILE A 179 -3.15 -3.01 5.71
CA ILE A 179 -2.76 -4.31 6.29
C ILE A 179 -3.14 -4.38 7.76
N LEU A 180 -2.86 -3.34 8.54
CA LEU A 180 -3.24 -3.28 9.96
C LEU A 180 -4.75 -3.39 10.19
N ILE A 181 -5.54 -3.06 9.18
CA ILE A 181 -7.01 -3.15 9.20
C ILE A 181 -7.54 -4.39 8.46
N ASN A 182 -6.65 -5.21 7.92
CA ASN A 182 -6.94 -6.33 7.04
C ASN A 182 -7.95 -5.94 5.95
N GLN A 183 -7.62 -4.89 5.20
CA GLN A 183 -8.41 -4.43 4.06
C GLN A 183 -7.59 -4.43 2.78
N THR A 184 -8.23 -4.78 1.69
CA THR A 184 -7.74 -4.49 0.34
C THR A 184 -8.13 -3.08 -0.08
N THR A 185 -7.47 -2.54 -1.11
CA THR A 185 -7.84 -1.23 -1.67
C THR A 185 -9.30 -1.17 -2.11
N VAL A 186 -9.84 -2.28 -2.65
CA VAL A 186 -11.25 -2.36 -3.07
C VAL A 186 -12.19 -2.26 -1.85
N GLU A 187 -11.85 -2.94 -0.77
CA GLU A 187 -12.62 -2.90 0.48
C GLU A 187 -12.55 -1.53 1.15
N THR A 188 -11.37 -0.89 1.15
CA THR A 188 -11.24 0.48 1.63
C THR A 188 -12.09 1.45 0.81
N LEU A 189 -12.17 1.29 -0.52
CA LEU A 189 -13.06 2.11 -1.35
C LEU A 189 -14.54 1.89 -1.01
N ASN A 190 -14.95 0.65 -0.77
CA ASN A 190 -16.31 0.34 -0.31
C ASN A 190 -16.60 0.95 1.07
N ALA A 191 -15.65 0.85 2.01
CA ALA A 191 -15.75 1.47 3.32
C ALA A 191 -15.83 2.99 3.25
N SER A 192 -15.08 3.62 2.35
CA SER A 192 -15.15 5.06 2.09
C SER A 192 -16.52 5.48 1.53
N ARG A 193 -17.10 4.70 0.62
CA ARG A 193 -18.48 4.94 0.13
C ARG A 193 -19.52 4.82 1.24
N MET A 194 -19.35 3.88 2.16
CA MET A 194 -20.22 3.77 3.34
C MET A 194 -20.09 5.01 4.25
N LYS A 195 -18.86 5.48 4.52
CA LYS A 195 -18.61 6.70 5.29
C LYS A 195 -19.20 7.95 4.61
N GLU A 196 -19.16 8.03 3.28
CA GLU A 196 -19.76 9.12 2.52
C GLU A 196 -21.29 9.13 2.64
N ARG A 197 -21.94 7.96 2.53
CA ARG A 197 -23.38 7.82 2.77
C ARG A 197 -23.75 8.20 4.20
N GLU A 198 -23.00 7.72 5.19
CA GLU A 198 -23.16 8.09 6.59
C GLU A 198 -23.07 9.61 6.77
N SER A 199 -22.06 10.25 6.17
CA SER A 199 -21.87 11.70 6.24
C SER A 199 -23.04 12.48 5.61
N THR A 200 -23.62 11.97 4.52
CA THR A 200 -24.79 12.55 3.86
C THR A 200 -26.03 12.46 4.75
N VAL A 201 -26.26 11.32 5.40
CA VAL A 201 -27.37 11.15 6.35
C VAL A 201 -27.18 12.06 7.57
N LEU A 202 -25.97 12.13 8.13
CA LEU A 202 -25.66 13.05 9.24
C LEU A 202 -25.86 14.52 8.87
N GLY A 203 -25.57 14.89 7.61
CA GLY A 203 -25.82 16.23 7.08
C GLY A 203 -27.30 16.57 6.93
N ARG A 204 -28.17 15.57 6.75
CA ARG A 204 -29.63 15.73 6.73
C ARG A 204 -30.24 15.79 8.13
N LEU A 205 -29.67 15.04 9.08
CA LEU A 205 -30.15 14.97 10.46
C LEU A 205 -29.73 16.19 11.29
N HIS A 206 -28.53 16.71 11.06
CA HIS A 206 -27.93 17.75 11.88
C HIS A 206 -27.42 18.91 11.02
N ALA A 207 -27.67 20.13 11.47
CA ALA A 207 -27.18 21.34 10.81
C ALA A 207 -25.64 21.39 10.76
N TRP A 208 -25.08 22.18 9.84
CA TRP A 208 -23.62 22.25 9.64
C TRP A 208 -22.86 22.71 10.90
N ASN A 209 -23.48 23.58 11.72
CA ASN A 209 -22.92 24.11 12.98
C ASN A 209 -23.06 23.15 14.20
N GLN A 210 -23.81 22.04 14.07
CA GLN A 210 -24.04 21.08 15.16
C GLN A 210 -23.00 19.94 15.15
N CYS A 211 -21.71 20.29 15.15
CA CYS A 211 -20.62 19.33 15.10
C CYS A 211 -20.65 18.33 16.28
N GLY A 212 -21.04 18.79 17.48
CA GLY A 212 -21.17 17.93 18.66
C GLY A 212 -22.25 16.86 18.50
N ALA A 213 -23.44 17.25 18.06
CA ALA A 213 -24.56 16.33 17.84
C ALA A 213 -24.24 15.30 16.74
N LYS A 214 -23.59 15.73 15.64
CA LYS A 214 -23.10 14.83 14.59
C LYS A 214 -22.14 13.78 15.13
N ARG A 215 -21.18 14.19 15.97
CA ARG A 215 -20.20 13.27 16.56
C ARG A 215 -20.84 12.29 17.54
N LEU A 216 -21.85 12.72 18.30
CA LEU A 216 -22.61 11.86 19.21
C LEU A 216 -23.44 10.82 18.46
N THR A 217 -24.20 11.23 17.43
CA THR A 217 -24.98 10.28 16.61
C THR A 217 -24.08 9.27 15.92
N LYS A 218 -22.94 9.72 15.37
CA LYS A 218 -21.95 8.80 14.81
C LYS A 218 -21.42 7.81 15.84
N ARG A 219 -21.13 8.29 17.06
CA ARG A 219 -20.67 7.42 18.15
C ARG A 219 -21.74 6.39 18.54
N GLN A 220 -23.01 6.78 18.60
CA GLN A 220 -24.12 5.85 18.86
C GLN A 220 -24.21 4.78 17.77
N TRP A 221 -24.06 5.16 16.49
CA TRP A 221 -24.03 4.18 15.40
C TRP A 221 -22.81 3.25 15.47
N ASP A 222 -21.62 3.79 15.80
CA ASP A 222 -20.41 2.99 16.02
C ASP A 222 -20.57 2.06 17.25
N GLU A 223 -21.33 2.46 18.27
CA GLU A 223 -21.67 1.64 19.43
C GLU A 223 -22.72 0.57 19.05
N GLU A 224 -23.69 0.85 18.19
CA GLU A 224 -24.69 -0.15 17.78
C GLU A 224 -24.19 -1.16 16.75
N TRP A 225 -23.39 -0.70 15.78
CA TRP A 225 -23.00 -1.50 14.61
C TRP A 225 -21.49 -1.77 14.55
N GLY A 226 -20.70 -1.08 15.36
CA GLY A 226 -19.25 -1.15 15.29
C GLY A 226 -18.65 -0.15 14.30
N ARG A 227 -17.41 0.25 14.56
CA ARG A 227 -16.74 1.27 13.74
C ARG A 227 -16.46 0.80 12.31
N ILE A 228 -16.88 1.58 11.31
CA ILE A 228 -16.61 1.31 9.89
C ILE A 228 -15.09 1.20 9.64
N GLY A 229 -14.69 0.06 9.07
CA GLY A 229 -13.31 -0.29 8.75
C GLY A 229 -12.65 -1.16 9.80
N LYS A 230 -13.04 -1.08 11.09
CA LYS A 230 -12.54 -2.02 12.12
C LYS A 230 -13.58 -3.08 12.40
N GLU A 231 -14.43 -2.86 13.39
CA GLU A 231 -15.45 -3.80 13.83
C GLU A 231 -16.49 -4.09 12.75
N GLY A 232 -16.78 -3.08 11.92
CA GLY A 232 -17.60 -3.19 10.72
C GLY A 232 -16.86 -3.64 9.46
N ASN A 233 -15.66 -4.22 9.59
CA ASN A 233 -14.97 -4.90 8.50
C ASN A 233 -15.07 -6.42 8.70
N LEU A 234 -15.48 -7.14 7.65
CA LEU A 234 -15.66 -8.58 7.66
C LEU A 234 -14.34 -9.33 7.93
N TRP A 235 -13.21 -8.75 7.53
CA TRP A 235 -11.90 -9.40 7.65
C TRP A 235 -11.10 -8.95 8.87
N TRP A 236 -11.65 -8.09 9.73
CA TRP A 236 -10.95 -7.59 10.91
C TRP A 236 -10.85 -8.67 11.99
N LEU A 237 -9.61 -9.06 12.36
CA LEU A 237 -9.35 -10.15 13.31
C LEU A 237 -9.35 -9.72 14.79
N GLY A 238 -9.82 -8.52 15.09
CA GLY A 238 -9.84 -7.96 16.45
C GLY A 238 -8.57 -7.17 16.81
N ASP A 239 -7.41 -7.57 16.27
CA ASP A 239 -6.11 -7.00 16.61
C ASP A 239 -5.29 -6.66 15.35
N ALA A 240 -4.65 -5.50 15.36
CA ALA A 240 -3.79 -5.03 14.28
C ALA A 240 -2.57 -5.92 14.08
N ARG A 241 -2.05 -6.54 15.15
CA ARG A 241 -0.92 -7.47 15.06
C ARG A 241 -1.30 -8.76 14.34
N LYS A 242 -2.45 -9.35 14.68
CA LYS A 242 -2.96 -10.54 13.97
C LYS A 242 -3.20 -10.26 12.49
N ASN A 243 -3.73 -9.08 12.17
CA ASN A 243 -3.89 -8.64 10.78
C ASN A 243 -2.55 -8.49 10.07
N TRP A 244 -1.52 -7.96 10.75
CA TRP A 244 -0.17 -7.85 10.21
C TRP A 244 0.47 -9.22 9.97
N GLU A 245 0.41 -10.12 10.94
CA GLU A 245 0.97 -11.48 10.86
C GLU A 245 0.27 -12.32 9.77
N ALA A 246 -1.05 -12.15 9.60
CA ALA A 246 -1.81 -12.77 8.51
C ALA A 246 -1.34 -12.36 7.10
N VAL A 247 -0.62 -11.24 6.99
CA VAL A 247 -0.04 -10.76 5.74
C VAL A 247 1.45 -11.05 5.70
N MET A 248 2.23 -10.48 6.62
CA MET A 248 3.70 -10.51 6.59
C MET A 248 4.33 -11.78 7.17
N GLY A 249 3.53 -12.65 7.81
CA GLY A 249 4.00 -13.87 8.48
C GLY A 249 4.32 -13.67 9.96
N ASP A 250 4.45 -14.77 10.68
CA ASP A 250 4.63 -14.79 12.14
C ASP A 250 6.07 -14.43 12.56
N LYS A 251 7.03 -14.63 11.66
CA LYS A 251 8.46 -14.46 11.99
C LYS A 251 8.92 -13.05 11.67
N TRP A 252 9.55 -12.40 12.64
CA TRP A 252 9.97 -10.99 12.54
C TRP A 252 10.87 -10.67 11.32
N TYR A 253 11.71 -11.62 10.89
CA TYR A 253 12.62 -11.38 9.75
C TYR A 253 11.87 -11.34 8.41
N GLN A 254 10.69 -11.95 8.32
CA GLN A 254 9.82 -11.90 7.13
C GLN A 254 9.14 -10.55 6.96
N TRP A 255 9.25 -9.67 7.96
CA TRP A 255 8.73 -8.31 7.90
C TRP A 255 9.69 -7.37 7.16
N PHE A 256 10.97 -7.75 7.06
CA PHE A 256 12.02 -6.94 6.45
C PHE A 256 12.64 -7.60 5.21
N LEU A 257 12.64 -8.93 5.14
CA LEU A 257 13.21 -9.67 4.02
C LEU A 257 12.09 -10.24 3.15
N PRO A 258 12.25 -10.26 1.81
CA PRO A 258 11.30 -10.88 0.88
C PRO A 258 11.38 -12.42 0.93
N LEU A 259 11.29 -12.99 2.14
CA LEU A 259 11.47 -14.40 2.45
C LEU A 259 10.21 -14.94 3.13
N GLY A 260 9.21 -15.30 2.34
CA GLY A 260 7.98 -15.88 2.87
C GLY A 260 6.84 -15.75 1.88
N ARG A 261 5.94 -16.73 1.92
CA ARG A 261 4.60 -16.60 1.31
C ARG A 261 3.63 -16.14 2.38
N THR A 262 2.56 -15.50 1.95
CA THR A 262 1.48 -15.10 2.86
C THR A 262 0.95 -16.35 3.57
N PRO A 263 0.72 -16.33 4.88
CA PRO A 263 0.05 -17.44 5.56
C PRO A 263 -1.36 -17.66 4.98
N GLY A 264 -1.62 -18.85 4.44
CA GLY A 264 -2.93 -19.24 3.89
C GLY A 264 -2.89 -19.73 2.45
N ASP A 265 -4.07 -20.05 1.92
CA ASP A 265 -4.27 -20.53 0.54
C ASP A 265 -4.70 -19.41 -0.44
N GLY A 266 -4.97 -18.21 0.09
CA GLY A 266 -5.48 -17.06 -0.66
C GLY A 266 -6.94 -17.21 -1.14
N LEU A 267 -7.62 -18.29 -0.73
CA LEU A 267 -9.00 -18.62 -1.11
C LEU A 267 -9.94 -18.55 0.10
N THR A 268 -9.43 -18.89 1.29
CA THR A 268 -10.16 -18.89 2.54
C THR A 268 -9.51 -17.93 3.52
N PHE A 269 -10.34 -17.07 4.12
CA PHE A 269 -9.88 -16.08 5.09
C PHE A 269 -10.74 -16.15 6.33
N PRO A 270 -10.14 -16.04 7.54
CA PRO A 270 -10.91 -15.97 8.77
C PRO A 270 -11.83 -14.76 8.76
N THR A 271 -13.13 -15.00 8.99
CA THR A 271 -14.17 -13.98 9.03
C THR A 271 -14.38 -13.47 10.45
N ASN A 272 -14.77 -12.20 10.55
CA ASN A 272 -15.13 -11.56 11.79
C ASN A 272 -16.49 -12.12 12.29
N PRO A 273 -16.56 -12.70 13.50
CA PRO A 273 -17.78 -13.33 14.03
C PRO A 273 -18.90 -12.33 14.36
N ARG A 274 -18.67 -11.02 14.15
CA ARG A 274 -19.68 -9.95 14.21
C ARG A 274 -20.56 -9.88 12.96
N PHE A 275 -20.29 -10.72 11.97
CA PHE A 275 -21.10 -10.89 10.76
C PHE A 275 -21.81 -12.24 10.80
N ASP A 276 -22.88 -12.40 10.01
CA ASP A 276 -23.48 -13.72 9.79
C ASP A 276 -22.72 -14.55 8.76
N GLU A 277 -23.17 -15.80 8.58
CA GLU A 277 -22.59 -16.74 7.59
C GLU A 277 -22.69 -16.20 6.16
N GLU A 278 -23.66 -15.31 5.89
CA GLU A 278 -23.83 -14.63 4.61
C GLU A 278 -23.02 -13.32 4.50
N GLY A 279 -22.27 -12.91 5.52
CA GLY A 279 -21.47 -11.69 5.55
C GLY A 279 -22.28 -10.40 5.76
N ARG A 280 -23.52 -10.48 6.24
CA ARG A 280 -24.34 -9.34 6.66
C ARG A 280 -23.94 -8.87 8.05
N TRP A 281 -24.09 -7.57 8.24
CA TRP A 281 -23.67 -6.89 9.45
C TRP A 281 -24.68 -7.12 10.58
N ARG A 282 -24.21 -7.61 11.74
CA ARG A 282 -25.05 -7.80 12.93
C ARG A 282 -24.95 -6.61 13.88
N ARG A 283 -26.04 -6.34 14.59
CA ARG A 283 -26.05 -5.35 15.69
C ARG A 283 -25.23 -5.87 16.87
N ARG A 284 -24.68 -4.97 17.70
CA ARG A 284 -23.89 -5.32 18.89
C ARG A 284 -24.62 -6.25 19.85
N SER A 285 -25.95 -6.16 19.95
CA SER A 285 -26.76 -7.08 20.75
C SER A 285 -26.68 -8.55 20.30
N GLU A 286 -26.42 -8.78 19.03
CA GLU A 286 -26.32 -10.10 18.39
C GLU A 286 -24.87 -10.60 18.31
N TRP A 287 -23.90 -9.82 18.78
CA TRP A 287 -22.51 -10.23 18.79
C TRP A 287 -22.26 -11.33 19.84
N PRO A 288 -21.25 -12.20 19.62
CA PRO A 288 -20.80 -13.14 20.63
C PRO A 288 -20.51 -12.44 21.95
N ALA A 289 -20.81 -13.08 23.08
CA ALA A 289 -20.74 -12.45 24.40
C ALA A 289 -19.33 -11.92 24.73
N GLU A 290 -18.28 -12.60 24.25
CA GLU A 290 -16.88 -12.16 24.41
C GLU A 290 -16.50 -10.90 23.62
N LEU A 291 -17.31 -10.47 22.65
CA LEU A 291 -17.00 -9.37 21.73
C LEU A 291 -17.95 -8.17 21.86
N ARG A 292 -18.97 -8.27 22.72
CA ARG A 292 -19.96 -7.21 22.99
C ARG A 292 -19.34 -6.01 23.70
#